data_AF-Q8W1C5-F1
#
_entry.id   AF-Q8W1C5-F1
#
_cell.length_a   1.000
_cell.length_b   1.000
_cell.length_c   1.000
_cell.angle_alpha   90.00
_cell.angle_beta   90.00
_cell.angle_gamma   90.00
#
_symmetry.space_group_name_H-M   'P 1'
#
loop_
_entity.id
_entity.type
_entity.pdbx_description
1 polymer ?
#
loop_
_entity_poly.entity_id
_entity_poly.type
_entity_poly.pdbx_seq_one_letter_code
_entity_poly.pdbx_strand_id
1 'polypeptide(L)'
;MLSRGAVRLLLYRLRPPPLRLSWNPSGAMPSAAAGRRFTPSGALSLRGCLGWRDGGGDGEFRRRVDGEAAGMKAQVLTTQRQLMRDPEVLPLEEAATGKSMNVNGACRRGKRLGFPEQAAAKMVVAVDVDEVLGSFLAALNKFIADRYSWNHSVSEYHVYEFFKIWNCSRERANFLVHEFFTTHYFQDGIHPIPGARDALQTLSSFCSLSVVTSRQDVIKNHTLEWIEKYYPGLFEQIHFGNHFALEGQSRPKSEICRSFGAQVLIDDNPRYALECANDGMRVLLFDYESSYPWCKTGADELHPLVTKVHNWEEVEEKLLSWVVPDS
;
A
#
# COMPACT_ATOMS: atom_id res chain seq x y z
N MET A 1 -34.83 -31.14 24.98
CA MET A 1 -35.23 -29.75 25.28
C MET A 1 -35.50 -29.64 26.77
N LEU A 2 -34.63 -28.94 27.51
CA LEU A 2 -34.79 -28.58 28.91
C LEU A 2 -34.70 -27.05 29.01
N SER A 3 -35.60 -26.47 29.80
CA SER A 3 -35.98 -25.05 29.76
C SER A 3 -34.90 -24.10 30.29
N ARG A 4 -34.87 -22.88 29.72
CA ARG A 4 -33.88 -21.80 29.87
C ARG A 4 -33.78 -21.13 31.27
N GLY A 5 -34.20 -21.80 32.35
CA GLY A 5 -34.28 -21.21 33.69
C GLY A 5 -33.16 -21.54 34.69
N ALA A 6 -32.32 -22.55 34.43
CA ALA A 6 -31.49 -23.17 35.48
C ALA A 6 -29.97 -22.95 35.39
N VAL A 7 -29.48 -22.09 34.49
CA VAL A 7 -28.01 -21.87 34.31
C VAL A 7 -27.53 -20.56 34.95
N ARG A 8 -28.41 -19.74 35.53
CA ARG A 8 -28.03 -18.42 36.07
C ARG A 8 -27.64 -18.39 37.56
N LEU A 9 -27.54 -19.54 38.22
CA LEU A 9 -27.28 -19.60 39.68
C LEU A 9 -25.94 -20.24 40.10
N LEU A 10 -25.06 -20.57 39.15
CA LEU A 10 -23.73 -21.15 39.46
C LEU A 10 -22.52 -20.21 39.23
N LEU A 11 -22.70 -19.01 38.65
CA LEU A 11 -21.59 -18.11 38.31
C LEU A 11 -21.37 -16.92 39.27
N TYR A 12 -22.04 -16.89 40.42
CA TYR A 12 -21.90 -15.81 41.40
C TYR A 12 -21.02 -16.13 42.62
N ARG A 13 -20.27 -17.25 42.63
CA ARG A 13 -19.45 -17.69 43.78
C ARG A 13 -17.93 -17.72 43.57
N LEU A 14 -17.39 -17.08 42.53
CA LEU A 14 -15.93 -16.97 42.33
C LEU A 14 -15.50 -15.56 41.90
N ARG A 15 -15.82 -14.55 42.72
CA ARG A 15 -15.15 -13.23 42.64
C ARG A 15 -14.41 -12.95 43.95
N PRO A 16 -13.08 -12.71 43.93
CA PRO A 16 -12.36 -12.18 45.09
C PRO A 16 -12.73 -10.70 45.30
N PRO A 17 -12.66 -10.19 46.55
CA PRO A 17 -13.02 -8.81 46.85
C PRO A 17 -11.98 -7.81 46.33
N PRO A 18 -12.37 -6.56 46.00
CA PRO A 18 -11.42 -5.54 45.57
C PRO A 18 -10.59 -5.03 46.76
N LEU A 19 -9.27 -4.97 46.56
CA LEU A 19 -8.32 -4.31 47.46
C LEU A 19 -8.57 -2.79 47.44
N ARG A 20 -8.86 -2.23 48.61
CA ARG A 20 -8.87 -0.77 48.83
C ARG A 20 -7.42 -0.29 48.92
N LEU A 21 -6.95 0.45 47.91
CA LEU A 21 -5.74 1.25 48.00
C LEU A 21 -6.14 2.68 48.40
N SER A 22 -5.93 3.00 49.67
CA SER A 22 -5.98 4.37 50.17
C SER A 22 -4.73 5.12 49.72
N TRP A 23 -4.91 6.13 48.87
CA TRP A 23 -3.91 7.16 48.60
C TRP A 23 -3.89 8.17 49.75
N ASN A 24 -2.70 8.44 50.30
CA ASN A 24 -2.42 9.57 51.18
C ASN A 24 -1.22 10.34 50.58
N PRO A 25 -1.37 11.63 50.21
CA PRO A 25 -0.28 12.44 49.68
C PRO A 25 0.29 13.33 50.79
N SER A 26 1.49 13.03 51.29
CA SER A 26 2.30 13.95 52.11
C SER A 26 3.69 13.35 52.36
N GLY A 27 4.75 14.01 51.90
CA GLY A 27 6.13 13.62 52.22
C GLY A 27 7.16 14.33 51.35
N ALA A 28 7.74 15.39 51.89
CA ALA A 28 8.64 16.32 51.25
C ALA A 28 10.03 15.75 50.89
N MET A 29 10.68 16.46 49.95
CA MET A 29 12.10 16.40 49.57
C MET A 29 13.05 16.47 50.78
N PRO A 30 14.31 15.99 50.60
CA PRO A 30 15.40 16.93 50.77
C PRO A 30 16.50 16.90 49.68
N SER A 31 17.17 18.04 49.63
CA SER A 31 18.20 18.50 48.69
C SER A 31 19.59 17.86 48.87
N ALA A 32 20.27 17.77 47.72
CA ALA A 32 21.70 17.79 47.39
C ALA A 32 22.79 17.71 48.49
N ALA A 33 23.83 16.89 48.22
CA ALA A 33 25.23 17.36 48.12
C ALA A 33 26.21 16.29 47.57
N ALA A 34 27.09 16.77 46.67
CA ALA A 34 28.52 16.46 46.49
C ALA A 34 29.02 15.06 46.03
N GLY A 35 29.39 15.00 44.74
CA GLY A 35 30.80 14.91 44.32
C GLY A 35 31.44 13.51 44.12
N ARG A 36 31.81 13.19 42.87
CA ARG A 36 33.20 12.93 42.43
C ARG A 36 33.26 12.65 40.92
N ARG A 37 34.30 13.21 40.30
CA ARG A 37 34.67 13.08 38.89
C ARG A 37 35.20 11.69 38.58
N PHE A 38 34.85 11.13 37.42
CA PHE A 38 35.73 10.28 36.62
C PHE A 38 35.36 10.43 35.13
N THR A 39 36.34 10.82 34.32
CA THR A 39 36.35 10.74 32.85
C THR A 39 36.91 9.37 32.44
N PRO A 40 36.58 8.86 31.24
CA PRO A 40 37.54 9.05 30.14
C PRO A 40 36.93 9.35 28.77
N SER A 41 37.83 9.84 27.92
CA SER A 41 37.74 10.32 26.54
C SER A 41 37.13 9.39 25.49
N GLY A 42 36.67 10.03 24.42
CA GLY A 42 36.46 9.48 23.07
C GLY A 42 34.98 9.37 22.73
N ALA A 43 34.45 9.82 21.60
CA ALA A 43 34.94 10.55 20.45
C ALA A 43 33.68 10.99 19.65
N LEU A 44 33.87 11.89 18.69
CA LEU A 44 32.98 12.22 17.57
C LEU A 44 31.73 13.08 17.88
N SER A 45 31.95 14.39 17.81
CA SER A 45 30.91 15.38 17.55
C SER A 45 30.49 15.30 16.08
N LEU A 46 29.24 14.88 15.83
CA LEU A 46 28.55 15.16 14.57
C LEU A 46 27.62 16.35 14.80
N ARG A 47 27.84 17.39 13.99
CA ARG A 47 27.01 18.60 13.91
C ARG A 47 25.54 18.20 13.71
N GLY A 48 24.69 18.65 14.61
CA GLY A 48 23.24 18.65 14.41
C GLY A 48 22.88 19.56 13.25
N CYS A 49 22.17 19.01 12.26
CA CYS A 49 21.50 19.79 11.24
C CYS A 49 20.21 20.38 11.80
N LEU A 50 20.05 21.67 11.53
CA LEU A 50 18.99 22.54 12.00
C LEU A 50 17.62 22.09 11.49
N GLY A 51 16.62 22.31 12.34
CA GLY A 51 15.22 22.11 12.03
C GLY A 51 14.75 22.99 10.87
N TRP A 52 13.78 22.47 10.13
CA TRP A 52 13.07 23.21 9.09
C TRP A 52 12.16 24.22 9.78
N ARG A 53 12.47 25.51 9.61
CA ARG A 53 11.55 26.63 9.85
C ARG A 53 10.95 27.06 8.52
N ASP A 54 9.67 27.40 8.58
CA ASP A 54 8.94 28.12 7.55
C ASP A 54 9.65 29.41 7.12
N GLY A 55 9.55 29.71 5.84
CA GLY A 55 9.97 30.97 5.25
C GLY A 55 9.68 31.03 3.76
N GLY A 56 8.52 31.57 3.40
CA GLY A 56 8.27 32.10 2.06
C GLY A 56 9.10 33.35 1.79
N GLY A 57 9.40 33.60 0.52
CA GLY A 57 10.06 34.82 0.06
C GLY A 57 10.86 34.61 -1.22
N ASP A 58 10.45 35.33 -2.26
CA ASP A 58 10.91 35.29 -3.65
C ASP A 58 12.43 35.40 -3.86
N GLY A 59 12.91 34.75 -4.93
CA GLY A 59 14.29 34.87 -5.39
C GLY A 59 14.55 34.08 -6.67
N GLU A 60 14.25 34.71 -7.81
CA GLU A 60 14.59 34.27 -9.16
C GLU A 60 16.10 34.04 -9.32
N PHE A 61 16.53 32.82 -9.68
CA PHE A 61 17.84 32.60 -10.30
C PHE A 61 17.84 31.40 -11.26
N ARG A 62 17.88 31.71 -12.56
CA ARG A 62 18.11 30.76 -13.66
C ARG A 62 19.48 30.07 -13.53
N ARG A 63 19.50 28.73 -13.59
CA ARG A 63 20.56 27.98 -14.27
C ARG A 63 19.98 26.75 -14.98
N ARG A 64 20.20 26.71 -16.29
CA ARG A 64 20.06 25.51 -17.13
C ARG A 64 21.18 24.54 -16.76
N VAL A 65 20.84 23.26 -16.59
CA VAL A 65 21.76 22.14 -16.82
C VAL A 65 20.94 21.04 -17.46
N ASP A 66 21.24 20.77 -18.73
CA ASP A 66 20.76 19.61 -19.47
C ASP A 66 21.44 18.34 -18.91
N GLY A 67 20.65 17.28 -18.71
CA GLY A 67 21.14 16.00 -18.25
C GLY A 67 20.10 14.92 -18.50
N GLU A 68 20.19 14.27 -19.66
CA GLU A 68 19.45 13.07 -20.00
C GLU A 68 19.76 11.95 -19.00
N ALA A 69 18.76 11.50 -18.24
CA ALA A 69 18.84 10.29 -17.45
C ALA A 69 18.01 9.19 -18.14
N ALA A 70 18.72 8.26 -18.77
CA ALA A 70 18.15 7.07 -19.40
C ALA A 70 17.49 6.17 -18.35
N GLY A 71 16.16 6.03 -18.43
CA GLY A 71 15.40 5.08 -17.62
C GLY A 71 15.67 3.64 -18.07
N MET A 72 16.18 2.83 -17.16
CA MET A 72 16.29 1.38 -17.34
C MET A 72 14.89 0.75 -17.27
N LYS A 73 14.34 0.34 -18.42
CA LYS A 73 13.15 -0.50 -18.51
C LYS A 73 13.56 -1.96 -18.32
N ALA A 74 13.14 -2.59 -17.23
CA ALA A 74 13.20 -4.04 -17.09
C ALA A 74 11.98 -4.64 -17.81
N GLN A 75 12.19 -5.20 -19.01
CA GLN A 75 11.19 -6.01 -19.70
C GLN A 75 11.30 -7.45 -19.21
N VAL A 76 10.24 -7.95 -18.56
CA VAL A 76 10.08 -9.37 -18.25
C VAL A 76 9.59 -10.08 -19.51
N LEU A 77 10.44 -10.94 -20.07
CA LEU A 77 10.10 -11.80 -21.21
C LEU A 77 9.18 -12.94 -20.73
N THR A 78 7.94 -12.95 -21.20
CA THR A 78 7.04 -14.10 -21.06
C THR A 78 7.31 -15.10 -22.19
N THR A 79 7.80 -16.28 -21.83
CA THR A 79 8.06 -17.38 -22.76
C THR A 79 6.73 -18.01 -23.20
N GLN A 80 6.31 -17.75 -24.43
CA GLN A 80 5.16 -18.39 -25.06
C GLN A 80 5.49 -19.86 -25.37
N ARG A 81 4.78 -20.78 -24.72
CA ARG A 81 4.93 -22.23 -24.92
C ARG A 81 4.28 -22.64 -26.25
N GLN A 82 5.10 -22.91 -27.27
CA GLN A 82 4.65 -23.48 -28.55
C GLN A 82 4.40 -24.99 -28.40
N LEU A 83 3.18 -25.42 -28.73
CA LEU A 83 2.80 -26.82 -28.90
C LEU A 83 3.30 -27.29 -30.28
N MET A 84 4.34 -28.12 -30.27
CA MET A 84 4.81 -28.87 -31.45
C MET A 84 3.81 -29.99 -31.77
N ARG A 85 3.36 -30.07 -33.02
CA ARG A 85 2.74 -31.27 -33.59
C ARG A 85 3.45 -31.53 -34.93
N ASP A 86 4.28 -32.58 -34.95
CA ASP A 86 4.99 -33.05 -36.15
C ASP A 86 4.03 -33.69 -37.18
N PRO A 87 4.34 -33.61 -38.48
CA PRO A 87 3.77 -34.45 -39.52
C PRO A 87 4.79 -35.49 -40.01
N GLU A 88 4.38 -36.76 -40.12
CA GLU A 88 5.07 -37.77 -40.94
C GLU A 88 4.16 -38.31 -42.06
N VAL A 89 4.80 -38.86 -43.09
CA VAL A 89 4.51 -38.75 -44.52
C VAL A 89 4.30 -40.13 -45.16
N LEU A 90 3.19 -40.29 -45.91
CA LEU A 90 2.94 -41.12 -47.14
C LEU A 90 3.08 -42.67 -47.07
N PRO A 91 2.58 -43.50 -48.04
CA PRO A 91 2.27 -43.17 -49.46
C PRO A 91 1.04 -43.81 -50.17
N LEU A 92 0.71 -43.16 -51.31
CA LEU A 92 0.32 -43.63 -52.66
C LEU A 92 -0.74 -44.74 -52.87
N GLU A 93 -1.74 -44.46 -53.71
CA GLU A 93 -2.29 -45.31 -54.80
C GLU A 93 -3.14 -44.44 -55.77
N GLU A 94 -3.18 -44.84 -57.04
CA GLU A 94 -3.75 -44.18 -58.25
C GLU A 94 -5.32 -44.19 -58.26
N ALA A 95 -6.13 -43.62 -59.17
CA ALA A 95 -6.00 -43.23 -60.58
C ALA A 95 -7.18 -42.31 -61.03
N ALA A 96 -6.89 -41.47 -62.04
CA ALA A 96 -7.70 -41.03 -63.19
C ALA A 96 -9.21 -40.65 -63.06
N THR A 97 -9.57 -39.41 -63.43
CA THR A 97 -10.23 -39.02 -64.72
C THR A 97 -10.88 -37.62 -64.67
N GLY A 98 -10.79 -36.85 -65.78
CA GLY A 98 -11.93 -36.03 -66.25
C GLY A 98 -11.88 -34.48 -66.18
N LYS A 99 -11.25 -33.87 -67.20
CA LYS A 99 -11.66 -32.66 -67.99
C LYS A 99 -12.33 -31.42 -67.33
N SER A 100 -11.61 -30.30 -67.46
CA SER A 100 -12.00 -29.01 -68.11
C SER A 100 -13.46 -28.50 -68.03
N MET A 101 -13.67 -27.31 -67.46
CA MET A 101 -14.12 -26.10 -68.20
C MET A 101 -14.36 -24.91 -67.26
N ASN A 102 -14.05 -23.72 -67.79
CA ASN A 102 -14.13 -22.40 -67.17
C ASN A 102 -15.55 -21.80 -67.31
N VAL A 103 -16.19 -21.32 -66.24
CA VAL A 103 -17.29 -20.33 -66.30
C VAL A 103 -17.28 -19.43 -65.05
N ASN A 104 -17.38 -18.12 -65.32
CA ASN A 104 -17.44 -17.00 -64.39
C ASN A 104 -18.46 -17.13 -63.24
N GLY A 105 -18.03 -16.75 -62.04
CA GLY A 105 -18.90 -16.49 -60.89
C GLY A 105 -18.33 -15.36 -60.04
N ALA A 106 -18.87 -14.15 -60.19
CA ALA A 106 -18.54 -13.00 -59.37
C ALA A 106 -19.04 -13.22 -57.93
N CYS A 107 -18.12 -13.28 -56.96
CA CYS A 107 -18.43 -13.02 -55.56
C CYS A 107 -17.46 -11.98 -55.00
N ARG A 108 -17.97 -10.76 -54.84
CA ARG A 108 -17.37 -9.72 -53.99
C ARG A 108 -17.27 -10.27 -52.57
N ARG A 109 -16.06 -10.63 -52.11
CA ARG A 109 -15.82 -10.94 -50.69
C ARG A 109 -15.06 -9.77 -50.07
N GLY A 110 -15.79 -9.04 -49.25
CA GLY A 110 -15.38 -7.77 -48.66
C GLY A 110 -14.06 -7.87 -47.90
N LYS A 111 -13.27 -6.80 -48.03
CA LYS A 111 -12.24 -6.45 -47.06
C LYS A 111 -12.94 -6.35 -45.71
N ARG A 112 -12.63 -7.25 -44.76
CA ARG A 112 -12.88 -6.98 -43.34
C ARG A 112 -12.02 -5.78 -43.00
N LEU A 113 -12.64 -4.60 -42.95
CA LEU A 113 -12.09 -3.44 -42.29
C LEU A 113 -12.02 -3.83 -40.80
N GLY A 114 -10.87 -4.36 -40.40
CA GLY A 114 -10.53 -4.46 -38.99
C GLY A 114 -10.28 -3.05 -38.51
N PHE A 115 -11.32 -2.42 -37.95
CA PHE A 115 -11.11 -1.29 -37.07
C PHE A 115 -10.23 -1.81 -35.91
N PRO A 116 -9.14 -1.13 -35.53
CA PRO A 116 -8.54 -1.39 -34.24
C PRO A 116 -9.65 -1.11 -33.24
N GLU A 117 -10.08 -2.13 -32.52
CA GLU A 117 -10.86 -1.96 -31.31
C GLU A 117 -9.94 -1.17 -30.38
N GLN A 118 -10.04 0.16 -30.42
CA GLN A 118 -9.45 1.03 -29.43
C GLN A 118 -10.16 0.66 -28.14
N ALA A 119 -9.58 -0.30 -27.42
CA ALA A 119 -9.97 -0.63 -26.06
C ALA A 119 -10.12 0.72 -25.35
N ALA A 120 -11.33 1.00 -24.86
CA ALA A 120 -11.60 2.22 -24.14
C ALA A 120 -10.51 2.40 -23.08
N ALA A 121 -9.93 3.60 -22.99
CA ALA A 121 -8.82 3.84 -22.08
C ALA A 121 -9.28 3.53 -20.66
N LYS A 122 -8.63 2.54 -20.03
CA LYS A 122 -8.92 2.15 -18.65
C LYS A 122 -8.60 3.30 -17.69
N MET A 123 -9.37 3.40 -16.61
CA MET A 123 -9.06 4.35 -15.53
C MET A 123 -7.76 3.94 -14.84
N VAL A 124 -6.81 4.85 -14.71
CA VAL A 124 -5.52 4.55 -14.07
C VAL A 124 -5.62 4.79 -12.57
N VAL A 125 -5.42 3.75 -11.76
CA VAL A 125 -5.60 3.76 -10.31
C VAL A 125 -4.30 3.36 -9.61
N ALA A 126 -3.84 4.21 -8.70
CA ALA A 126 -2.74 3.96 -7.78
C ALA A 126 -3.27 3.39 -6.46
N VAL A 127 -2.61 2.38 -5.91
CA VAL A 127 -3.04 1.68 -4.68
C VAL A 127 -1.88 1.60 -3.69
N ASP A 128 -2.08 2.05 -2.46
CA ASP A 128 -1.09 1.84 -1.38
C ASP A 128 -1.04 0.39 -0.88
N VAL A 129 0.02 0.04 -0.17
CA VAL A 129 0.22 -1.29 0.40
C VAL A 129 -0.22 -1.35 1.87
N ASP A 130 0.42 -0.57 2.73
CA ASP A 130 0.25 -0.69 4.18
C ASP A 130 -1.13 -0.14 4.60
N GLU A 131 -1.89 -0.91 5.37
CA GLU A 131 -3.26 -0.60 5.79
C GLU A 131 -4.27 -0.35 4.65
N VAL A 132 -3.93 -0.74 3.41
CA VAL A 132 -4.84 -0.72 2.24
C VAL A 132 -4.91 -2.10 1.59
N LEU A 133 -3.76 -2.65 1.21
CA LEU A 133 -3.64 -4.03 0.73
C LEU A 133 -3.29 -5.00 1.85
N GLY A 134 -2.37 -4.63 2.74
CA GLY A 134 -1.85 -5.51 3.79
C GLY A 134 -1.93 -4.88 5.18
N SER A 135 -2.36 -5.66 6.17
CA SER A 135 -2.42 -5.22 7.56
C SER A 135 -1.03 -5.25 8.22
N PHE A 136 -0.26 -4.19 7.95
CA PHE A 136 1.10 -4.01 8.45
C PHE A 136 1.12 -3.79 9.96
N LEU A 137 0.23 -2.95 10.49
CA LEU A 137 0.20 -2.61 11.91
C LEU A 137 -0.17 -3.80 12.78
N ALA A 138 -1.05 -4.68 12.31
CA ALA A 138 -1.38 -5.91 13.04
C ALA A 138 -0.14 -6.80 13.23
N ALA A 139 0.64 -7.00 12.15
CA ALA A 139 1.87 -7.78 12.19
C ALA A 139 2.95 -7.12 13.08
N LEU A 140 3.13 -5.80 12.96
CA LEU A 140 4.07 -5.04 13.77
C LEU A 140 3.70 -5.07 15.26
N ASN A 141 2.43 -4.84 15.60
CA ASN A 141 1.95 -4.92 16.98
C ASN A 141 2.17 -6.30 17.58
N LYS A 142 1.93 -7.37 16.80
CA LYS A 142 2.19 -8.73 17.23
C LYS A 142 3.68 -8.95 17.55
N PHE A 143 4.58 -8.51 16.68
CA PHE A 143 6.02 -8.58 16.92
C PHE A 143 6.42 -7.82 18.20
N ILE A 144 5.92 -6.60 18.35
CA ILE A 144 6.23 -5.73 19.51
C ILE A 144 5.70 -6.35 20.81
N ALA A 145 4.49 -6.92 20.80
CA ALA A 145 3.92 -7.63 21.94
C ALA A 145 4.74 -8.88 22.31
N ASP A 146 5.07 -9.73 21.33
CA ASP A 146 5.77 -10.99 21.58
C ASP A 146 7.22 -10.77 22.05
N ARG A 147 7.92 -9.76 21.52
CA ARG A 147 9.36 -9.53 21.80
C ARG A 147 9.62 -8.56 22.95
N TYR A 148 8.74 -7.58 23.14
CA TYR A 148 8.92 -6.51 24.14
C TYR A 148 7.84 -6.49 25.21
N SER A 149 6.81 -7.34 25.12
CA SER A 149 5.65 -7.34 26.03
C SER A 149 4.88 -6.02 26.01
N TRP A 150 4.98 -5.26 24.92
CA TRP A 150 4.25 -4.01 24.70
C TRP A 150 3.02 -4.31 23.86
N ASN A 151 1.86 -4.29 24.50
CA ASN A 151 0.60 -4.58 23.83
C ASN A 151 0.01 -3.28 23.29
N HIS A 152 -0.07 -3.19 21.97
CA HIS A 152 -0.66 -2.08 21.24
C HIS A 152 -1.76 -2.57 20.31
N SER A 153 -2.76 -1.72 20.14
CA SER A 153 -3.89 -1.91 19.22
C SER A 153 -3.90 -0.83 18.15
N VAL A 154 -4.52 -1.10 16.99
CA VAL A 154 -4.65 -0.12 15.89
C VAL A 154 -5.33 1.18 16.38
N SER A 155 -6.28 1.07 17.32
CA SER A 155 -6.99 2.22 17.90
C SER A 155 -6.10 3.21 18.66
N GLU A 156 -4.86 2.86 19.01
CA GLU A 156 -3.92 3.77 19.68
C GLU A 156 -3.20 4.69 18.71
N TYR A 157 -3.16 4.36 17.41
CA TYR A 157 -2.40 5.10 16.41
C TYR A 157 -3.19 6.33 15.94
N HIS A 158 -3.23 7.39 16.73
CA HIS A 158 -3.80 8.68 16.28
C HIS A 158 -2.89 9.44 15.29
N VAL A 159 -1.63 8.98 15.14
CA VAL A 159 -0.60 9.54 14.25
C VAL A 159 0.32 8.41 13.76
N TYR A 160 0.87 8.53 12.56
CA TYR A 160 1.82 7.56 11.99
C TYR A 160 3.21 7.56 12.65
N GLU A 161 3.45 8.43 13.64
CA GLU A 161 4.72 8.52 14.34
C GLU A 161 4.78 7.50 15.50
N PHE A 162 5.25 6.28 15.23
CA PHE A 162 5.29 5.17 16.19
C PHE A 162 5.96 5.49 17.53
N PHE A 163 7.00 6.34 17.52
CA PHE A 163 7.69 6.74 18.75
C PHE A 163 6.77 7.44 19.76
N LYS A 164 5.72 8.15 19.29
CA LYS A 164 4.71 8.78 20.14
C LYS A 164 3.81 7.74 20.80
N ILE A 165 3.49 6.68 20.08
CA ILE A 165 2.60 5.60 20.55
C ILE A 165 3.34 4.67 21.52
N TRP A 166 4.56 4.27 21.16
CA TRP A 166 5.41 3.41 21.98
C TRP A 166 6.12 4.14 23.13
N ASN A 167 5.89 5.45 23.27
CA ASN A 167 6.51 6.31 24.28
C ASN A 167 8.04 6.12 24.37
N CYS A 168 8.71 6.14 23.21
CA CYS A 168 10.15 5.94 23.11
C CYS A 168 10.79 7.01 22.20
N SER A 169 12.12 6.99 22.05
CA SER A 169 12.79 7.91 21.13
C SER A 169 12.52 7.55 19.67
N ARG A 170 12.65 8.53 18.77
CA ARG A 170 12.48 8.31 17.33
C ARG A 170 13.48 7.27 16.80
N GLU A 171 14.72 7.31 17.28
CA GLU A 171 15.78 6.38 16.94
C GLU A 171 15.42 4.96 17.41
N ARG A 172 14.84 4.83 18.61
CA ARG A 172 14.38 3.54 19.12
C ARG A 172 13.23 2.99 18.28
N ALA A 173 12.25 3.80 17.94
CA ALA A 173 11.15 3.37 17.08
C ALA A 173 11.65 2.92 15.70
N ASN A 174 12.53 3.70 15.08
CA ASN A 174 13.15 3.33 13.80
C ASN A 174 13.90 1.99 13.92
N PHE A 175 14.72 1.81 14.97
CA PHE A 175 15.41 0.55 15.22
C PHE A 175 14.44 -0.63 15.30
N LEU A 176 13.33 -0.49 16.04
CA LEU A 176 12.32 -1.55 16.20
C LEU A 176 11.64 -1.91 14.87
N VAL A 177 11.33 -0.91 14.03
CA VAL A 177 10.74 -1.14 12.69
C VAL A 177 11.74 -1.85 11.78
N HIS A 178 13.00 -1.42 11.77
CA HIS A 178 14.05 -2.08 10.97
C HIS A 178 14.33 -3.51 11.46
N GLU A 179 14.29 -3.74 12.77
CA GLU A 179 14.37 -5.08 13.34
C GLU A 179 13.19 -5.94 12.86
N PHE A 180 11.96 -5.42 12.94
CA PHE A 180 10.76 -6.10 12.46
C PHE A 180 10.89 -6.59 11.02
N PHE A 181 11.45 -5.77 10.12
CA PHE A 181 11.68 -6.14 8.71
C PHE A 181 12.55 -7.40 8.52
N THR A 182 13.39 -7.73 9.50
CA THR A 182 14.26 -8.92 9.46
C THR A 182 13.60 -10.18 10.02
N THR A 183 12.34 -10.09 10.48
CA THR A 183 11.65 -11.18 11.18
C THR A 183 10.57 -11.86 10.34
N HIS A 184 10.19 -13.07 10.75
CA HIS A 184 9.07 -13.81 10.14
C HIS A 184 7.73 -13.08 10.28
N TYR A 185 7.57 -12.18 11.26
CA TYR A 185 6.36 -11.38 11.40
C TYR A 185 6.16 -10.44 10.20
N PHE A 186 7.25 -9.89 9.64
CA PHE A 186 7.18 -9.09 8.43
C PHE A 186 7.04 -9.95 7.17
N GLN A 187 7.82 -11.03 7.09
CA GLN A 187 7.86 -11.91 5.91
C GLN A 187 6.54 -12.64 5.67
N ASP A 188 5.91 -13.15 6.73
CA ASP A 188 4.71 -14.01 6.64
C ASP A 188 3.50 -13.48 7.40
N GLY A 189 3.68 -12.56 8.36
CA GLY A 189 2.63 -12.11 9.25
C GLY A 189 1.76 -10.97 8.72
N ILE A 190 2.14 -10.32 7.61
CA ILE A 190 1.30 -9.31 6.95
C ILE A 190 0.26 -10.04 6.10
N HIS A 191 -1.00 -9.98 6.53
CA HIS A 191 -2.12 -10.57 5.82
C HIS A 191 -2.85 -9.54 4.95
N PRO A 192 -3.39 -9.94 3.79
CA PRO A 192 -4.24 -9.08 2.99
C PRO A 192 -5.43 -8.53 3.77
N ILE A 193 -5.78 -7.27 3.51
CA ILE A 193 -7.03 -6.67 3.97
C ILE A 193 -8.21 -7.42 3.32
N PRO A 194 -9.25 -7.80 4.07
CA PRO A 194 -10.41 -8.49 3.53
C PRO A 194 -11.06 -7.75 2.36
N GLY A 195 -11.46 -8.51 1.33
CA GLY A 195 -12.09 -7.98 0.11
C GLY A 195 -11.12 -7.40 -0.93
N ALA A 196 -9.86 -7.10 -0.56
CA ALA A 196 -8.92 -6.41 -1.45
C ALA A 196 -8.69 -7.12 -2.79
N ARG A 197 -8.38 -8.41 -2.73
CA ARG A 197 -8.05 -9.19 -3.92
C ARG A 197 -9.24 -9.32 -4.87
N ASP A 198 -10.42 -9.61 -4.32
CA ASP A 198 -11.63 -9.83 -5.11
C ASP A 198 -12.08 -8.54 -5.79
N ALA A 199 -12.08 -7.42 -5.06
CA ALA A 199 -12.38 -6.11 -5.63
C ALA A 199 -11.38 -5.72 -6.73
N LEU A 200 -10.07 -5.84 -6.48
CA LEU A 200 -9.05 -5.52 -7.50
C LEU A 200 -9.15 -6.41 -8.74
N GLN A 201 -9.52 -7.69 -8.57
CA GLN A 201 -9.78 -8.58 -9.69
C GLN A 201 -10.96 -8.08 -10.53
N THR A 202 -12.06 -7.64 -9.92
CA THR A 202 -13.20 -7.05 -10.63
C THR A 202 -12.80 -5.74 -11.33
N LEU A 203 -12.15 -4.84 -10.59
CA LEU A 203 -11.68 -3.53 -11.07
C LEU A 203 -10.73 -3.67 -12.25
N SER A 204 -9.88 -4.70 -12.30
CA SER A 204 -8.90 -4.91 -13.38
C SER A 204 -9.52 -4.99 -14.79
N SER A 205 -10.82 -5.27 -14.89
CA SER A 205 -11.53 -5.29 -16.17
C SER A 205 -11.64 -3.89 -16.81
N PHE A 206 -11.71 -2.82 -16.02
CA PHE A 206 -11.89 -1.44 -16.48
C PHE A 206 -10.89 -0.43 -15.89
N CYS A 207 -10.06 -0.84 -14.93
CA CYS A 207 -8.96 -0.07 -14.36
C CYS A 207 -7.60 -0.67 -14.74
N SER A 208 -6.62 0.22 -14.95
CA SER A 208 -5.19 -0.10 -14.97
C SER A 208 -4.65 0.17 -13.58
N LEU A 209 -4.23 -0.89 -12.89
CA LEU A 209 -3.86 -0.85 -11.47
C LEU A 209 -2.34 -0.79 -11.33
N SER A 210 -1.84 0.11 -10.49
CA SER A 210 -0.42 0.18 -10.11
C SER A 210 -0.28 0.39 -8.61
N VAL A 211 0.73 -0.23 -8.01
CA VAL A 211 1.05 -0.02 -6.58
C VAL A 211 1.90 1.24 -6.43
N VAL A 212 1.56 2.09 -5.46
CA VAL A 212 2.37 3.25 -5.05
C VAL A 212 2.51 3.26 -3.53
N THR A 213 3.69 2.88 -3.04
CA THR A 213 3.95 2.71 -1.60
C THR A 213 5.08 3.61 -1.10
N SER A 214 4.96 4.07 0.14
CA SER A 214 6.00 4.85 0.83
C SER A 214 7.12 3.97 1.43
N ARG A 215 7.01 2.63 1.32
CA ARG A 215 8.02 1.68 1.82
C ARG A 215 9.44 1.99 1.31
N GLN A 216 10.42 1.66 2.14
CA GLN A 216 11.83 1.87 1.89
C GLN A 216 12.41 0.84 0.90
N ASP A 217 13.43 1.21 0.14
CA ASP A 217 14.08 0.34 -0.84
C ASP A 217 14.70 -0.92 -0.20
N VAL A 218 15.11 -0.86 1.08
CA VAL A 218 15.66 -2.01 1.81
C VAL A 218 14.67 -3.18 1.94
N ILE A 219 13.37 -2.93 1.88
CA ILE A 219 12.31 -3.95 1.92
C ILE A 219 11.62 -4.16 0.57
N LYS A 220 12.22 -3.65 -0.52
CA LYS A 220 11.65 -3.74 -1.87
C LYS A 220 11.40 -5.18 -2.31
N ASN A 221 12.40 -6.04 -2.24
CA ASN A 221 12.28 -7.44 -2.69
C ASN A 221 11.19 -8.19 -1.93
N HIS A 222 11.16 -8.06 -0.59
CA HIS A 222 10.11 -8.65 0.24
C HIS A 222 8.71 -8.14 -0.14
N THR A 223 8.59 -6.85 -0.46
CA THR A 223 7.31 -6.26 -0.89
C THR A 223 6.88 -6.81 -2.26
N LEU A 224 7.80 -6.97 -3.21
CA LEU A 224 7.52 -7.57 -4.51
C LEU A 224 7.06 -9.02 -4.38
N GLU A 225 7.76 -9.81 -3.57
CA GLU A 225 7.40 -11.21 -3.28
C GLU A 225 6.03 -11.32 -2.61
N TRP A 226 5.72 -10.42 -1.66
CA TRP A 226 4.42 -10.38 -0.99
C TRP A 226 3.29 -10.01 -1.97
N ILE A 227 3.51 -9.04 -2.86
CA ILE A 227 2.52 -8.66 -3.88
C ILE A 227 2.29 -9.84 -4.84
N GLU A 228 3.34 -10.51 -5.31
CA GLU A 228 3.19 -11.67 -6.21
C GLU A 228 2.45 -12.84 -5.51
N LYS A 229 2.70 -13.04 -4.22
CA LYS A 229 2.02 -14.10 -3.42
C LYS A 229 0.51 -13.86 -3.30
N TYR A 230 0.08 -12.63 -3.05
CA TYR A 230 -1.32 -12.33 -2.71
C TYR A 230 -2.14 -11.70 -3.85
N TYR A 231 -1.48 -11.02 -4.79
CA TYR A 231 -2.11 -10.28 -5.91
C TYR A 231 -1.45 -10.62 -7.27
N PRO A 232 -1.27 -11.92 -7.60
CA PRO A 232 -0.52 -12.31 -8.80
C PRO A 232 -1.18 -11.76 -10.07
N GLY A 233 -0.40 -11.03 -10.86
CA GLY A 233 -0.83 -10.50 -12.17
C GLY A 233 -1.88 -9.38 -12.13
N LEU A 234 -2.19 -8.80 -10.96
CA LEU A 234 -3.19 -7.72 -10.85
C LEU A 234 -2.62 -6.33 -11.13
N PHE A 235 -1.34 -6.10 -10.88
CA PHE A 235 -0.71 -4.79 -11.00
C PHE A 235 0.22 -4.70 -12.21
N GLU A 236 0.11 -3.62 -12.97
CA GLU A 236 0.97 -3.34 -14.13
C GLU A 236 2.38 -2.92 -13.68
N GLN A 237 2.46 -2.10 -12.63
CA GLN A 237 3.69 -1.54 -12.09
C GLN A 237 3.63 -1.40 -10.57
N ILE A 238 4.81 -1.40 -9.94
CA ILE A 238 4.99 -1.23 -8.50
C ILE A 238 6.03 -0.13 -8.28
N HIS A 239 5.61 0.97 -7.66
CA HIS A 239 6.41 2.17 -7.43
C HIS A 239 6.68 2.38 -5.93
N PHE A 240 7.93 2.69 -5.60
CA PHE A 240 8.39 2.95 -4.24
C PHE A 240 8.75 4.44 -4.10
N GLY A 241 8.18 5.09 -3.07
CA GLY A 241 8.49 6.46 -2.67
C GLY A 241 9.72 6.56 -1.78
N ASN A 242 10.14 5.46 -1.15
CA ASN A 242 11.32 5.41 -0.28
C ASN A 242 11.28 6.44 0.87
N HIS A 243 10.09 6.65 1.47
CA HIS A 243 9.94 7.60 2.56
C HIS A 243 10.60 7.05 3.84
N PHE A 244 11.16 7.96 4.65
CA PHE A 244 11.83 7.62 5.91
C PHE A 244 13.03 6.68 5.80
N ALA A 245 13.57 6.48 4.59
CA ALA A 245 14.76 5.66 4.38
C ALA A 245 16.03 6.34 4.92
N LEU A 246 16.99 5.52 5.34
CA LEU A 246 18.31 5.97 5.77
C LEU A 246 19.17 6.44 4.60
N GLU A 247 18.90 5.93 3.39
CA GLU A 247 19.63 6.22 2.15
C GLU A 247 18.66 6.31 0.96
N GLY A 248 19.08 7.00 -0.10
CA GLY A 248 18.31 7.16 -1.33
C GLY A 248 17.42 8.42 -1.36
N GLN A 249 16.83 8.70 -2.53
CA GLN A 249 15.94 9.85 -2.73
C GLN A 249 14.51 9.47 -2.35
N SER A 250 13.91 10.24 -1.44
CA SER A 250 12.48 10.16 -1.15
C SER A 250 11.71 10.88 -2.24
N ARG A 251 10.67 10.25 -2.79
CA ARG A 251 9.80 10.80 -3.84
C ARG A 251 8.34 10.85 -3.37
N PRO A 252 7.70 12.02 -3.35
CA PRO A 252 6.31 12.15 -2.93
C PRO A 252 5.38 11.30 -3.80
N LYS A 253 4.32 10.74 -3.19
CA LYS A 253 3.36 9.89 -3.92
C LYS A 253 2.68 10.66 -5.05
N SER A 254 2.38 11.92 -4.84
CA SER A 254 1.79 12.79 -5.85
C SER A 254 2.64 12.90 -7.13
N GLU A 255 3.97 13.04 -6.98
CA GLU A 255 4.92 13.05 -8.09
C GLU A 255 4.93 11.71 -8.83
N ILE A 256 4.97 10.60 -8.09
CA ILE A 256 4.95 9.26 -8.65
C ILE A 256 3.65 9.02 -9.45
N CYS A 257 2.50 9.27 -8.84
CA CYS A 257 1.18 9.14 -9.46
C CYS A 257 1.06 9.97 -10.73
N ARG A 258 1.51 11.23 -10.70
CA ARG A 258 1.53 12.11 -11.88
C ARG A 258 2.39 11.54 -13.01
N SER A 259 3.53 10.91 -12.70
CA SER A 259 4.49 10.44 -13.70
C SER A 259 3.95 9.37 -14.65
N PHE A 260 2.92 8.62 -14.24
CA PHE A 260 2.25 7.63 -15.09
C PHE A 260 0.76 7.95 -15.34
N GLY A 261 0.31 9.16 -14.97
CA GLY A 261 -1.05 9.63 -15.25
C GLY A 261 -2.13 8.94 -14.41
N ALA A 262 -1.84 8.61 -13.15
CA ALA A 262 -2.85 8.12 -12.22
C ALA A 262 -3.98 9.15 -12.06
N GLN A 263 -5.21 8.68 -12.14
CA GLN A 263 -6.43 9.50 -12.00
C GLN A 263 -7.04 9.36 -10.60
N VAL A 264 -6.78 8.24 -9.93
CA VAL A 264 -7.25 7.94 -8.58
C VAL A 264 -6.11 7.38 -7.75
N LEU A 265 -6.01 7.78 -6.49
CA LEU A 265 -5.22 7.12 -5.45
C LEU A 265 -6.12 6.49 -4.39
N ILE A 266 -5.81 5.27 -3.96
CA ILE A 266 -6.39 4.61 -2.79
C ILE A 266 -5.30 4.54 -1.73
N ASP A 267 -5.49 5.24 -0.61
CA ASP A 267 -4.46 5.43 0.43
C ASP A 267 -5.15 5.67 1.77
N ASP A 268 -4.59 5.16 2.86
CA ASP A 268 -5.13 5.34 4.21
C ASP A 268 -4.61 6.63 4.88
N ASN A 269 -3.61 7.30 4.30
CA ASN A 269 -2.95 8.44 4.91
C ASN A 269 -3.56 9.78 4.47
N PRO A 270 -4.18 10.56 5.38
CA PRO A 270 -4.78 11.84 5.02
C PRO A 270 -3.80 12.86 4.45
N ARG A 271 -2.52 12.78 4.81
CA ARG A 271 -1.49 13.67 4.27
C ARG A 271 -1.26 13.38 2.77
N TYR A 272 -1.10 12.12 2.40
CA TYR A 272 -0.93 11.75 0.99
C TYR A 272 -2.22 11.99 0.21
N ALA A 273 -3.38 11.79 0.84
CA ALA A 273 -4.66 12.10 0.23
C ALA A 273 -4.78 13.58 -0.14
N LEU A 274 -4.51 14.50 0.80
CA LEU A 274 -4.55 15.93 0.52
C LEU A 274 -3.48 16.36 -0.48
N GLU A 275 -2.25 15.84 -0.37
CA GLU A 275 -1.16 16.11 -1.30
C GLU A 275 -1.55 15.77 -2.74
N CYS A 276 -2.09 14.57 -2.95
CA CYS A 276 -2.53 14.10 -4.25
C CYS A 276 -3.77 14.82 -4.77
N ALA A 277 -4.69 15.17 -3.87
CA ALA A 277 -5.91 15.87 -4.23
C ALA A 277 -5.63 17.32 -4.67
N ASN A 278 -4.68 18.00 -4.03
CA ASN A 278 -4.21 19.32 -4.45
C ASN A 278 -3.58 19.31 -5.86
N ASP A 279 -3.07 18.15 -6.30
CA ASP A 279 -2.56 17.93 -7.65
C ASP A 279 -3.66 17.55 -8.66
N GLY A 280 -4.93 17.61 -8.27
CA GLY A 280 -6.09 17.36 -9.12
C GLY A 280 -6.45 15.87 -9.27
N MET A 281 -5.85 14.99 -8.46
CA MET A 281 -6.15 13.56 -8.47
C MET A 281 -7.32 13.25 -7.53
N ARG A 282 -8.23 12.35 -7.92
CA ARG A 282 -9.24 11.84 -6.98
C ARG A 282 -8.57 10.92 -5.96
N VAL A 283 -9.03 10.97 -4.71
CA VAL A 283 -8.51 10.09 -3.66
C VAL A 283 -9.64 9.39 -2.95
N LEU A 284 -9.50 8.07 -2.82
CA LEU A 284 -10.29 7.26 -1.91
C LEU A 284 -9.48 7.09 -0.62
N LEU A 285 -9.83 7.87 0.41
CA LEU A 285 -9.20 7.78 1.73
C LEU A 285 -9.73 6.52 2.43
N PHE A 286 -8.88 5.51 2.52
CA PHE A 286 -9.27 4.17 2.99
C PHE A 286 -9.21 4.09 4.52
N ASP A 287 -10.36 3.88 5.16
CA ASP A 287 -10.53 3.82 6.61
C ASP A 287 -11.22 2.51 6.98
N TYR A 288 -10.45 1.42 6.96
CA TYR A 288 -10.96 0.06 7.03
C TYR A 288 -11.85 -0.14 8.26
N GLU A 289 -13.12 -0.49 8.04
CA GLU A 289 -14.16 -0.65 9.06
C GLU A 289 -14.28 0.54 10.04
N SER A 290 -13.96 1.75 9.58
CA SER A 290 -13.86 2.96 10.42
C SER A 290 -12.84 2.86 11.56
N SER A 291 -11.90 1.93 11.48
CA SER A 291 -10.99 1.57 12.58
C SER A 291 -9.71 2.40 12.66
N TYR A 292 -9.40 3.21 11.65
CA TYR A 292 -8.15 3.95 11.55
C TYR A 292 -8.25 5.33 12.20
N PRO A 293 -7.66 5.54 13.40
CA PRO A 293 -7.84 6.80 14.12
C PRO A 293 -7.15 7.96 13.41
N TRP A 294 -6.04 7.70 12.71
CA TRP A 294 -5.33 8.69 11.91
C TRP A 294 -6.17 9.23 10.74
N CYS A 295 -7.21 8.52 10.28
CA CYS A 295 -8.12 8.98 9.22
C CYS A 295 -9.15 10.01 9.71
N LYS A 296 -9.29 10.25 11.02
CA LYS A 296 -10.34 11.09 11.62
C LYS A 296 -9.95 12.58 11.71
N THR A 297 -9.20 13.06 10.71
CA THR A 297 -8.68 14.44 10.65
C THR A 297 -9.59 15.42 9.92
N GLY A 298 -10.65 14.93 9.27
CA GLY A 298 -11.54 15.74 8.43
C GLY A 298 -10.99 16.04 7.04
N ALA A 299 -10.00 15.30 6.56
CA ALA A 299 -9.39 15.52 5.24
C ALA A 299 -10.40 15.45 4.06
N ASP A 300 -11.42 14.61 4.18
CA ASP A 300 -12.56 14.50 3.27
C ASP A 300 -13.49 15.73 3.28
N GLU A 301 -13.52 16.49 4.38
CA GLU A 301 -14.24 17.76 4.47
C GLU A 301 -13.41 18.92 3.91
N LEU A 302 -12.08 18.79 3.93
CA LEU A 302 -11.15 19.83 3.50
C LEU A 302 -10.95 19.90 1.99
N HIS A 303 -11.17 18.81 1.25
CA HIS A 303 -10.92 18.79 -0.20
C HIS A 303 -11.97 17.97 -0.97
N PRO A 304 -12.64 18.54 -2.00
CA PRO A 304 -13.77 17.89 -2.70
C PRO A 304 -13.38 16.64 -3.51
N LEU A 305 -12.09 16.47 -3.82
CA LEU A 305 -11.57 15.27 -4.50
C LEU A 305 -11.22 14.11 -3.55
N VAL A 306 -11.34 14.30 -2.22
CA VAL A 306 -11.10 13.25 -1.23
C VAL A 306 -12.44 12.67 -0.81
N THR A 307 -12.62 11.37 -1.01
CA THR A 307 -13.80 10.62 -0.57
C THR A 307 -13.35 9.53 0.40
N LYS A 308 -13.90 9.50 1.61
CA LYS A 308 -13.63 8.43 2.56
C LYS A 308 -14.40 7.16 2.18
N VAL A 309 -13.73 6.02 2.28
CA VAL A 309 -14.30 4.68 2.03
C VAL A 309 -13.86 3.72 3.14
N HIS A 310 -14.69 2.74 3.49
CA HIS A 310 -14.48 1.94 4.70
C HIS A 310 -14.16 0.47 4.44
N ASN A 311 -14.22 0.03 3.19
CA ASN A 311 -13.87 -1.32 2.77
C ASN A 311 -13.70 -1.35 1.25
N TRP A 312 -13.32 -2.51 0.72
CA TRP A 312 -13.09 -2.70 -0.71
C TRP A 312 -14.37 -2.76 -1.57
N GLU A 313 -15.53 -3.03 -0.97
CA GLU A 313 -16.83 -2.95 -1.65
C GLU A 313 -17.16 -1.47 -1.98
N GLU A 314 -17.00 -0.56 -1.02
CA GLU A 314 -17.18 0.88 -1.24
C GLU A 314 -16.18 1.45 -2.26
N VAL A 315 -14.94 0.93 -2.28
CA VAL A 315 -13.95 1.29 -3.31
C VAL A 315 -14.46 0.91 -4.69
N GLU A 316 -14.96 -0.32 -4.85
CA GLU A 316 -15.47 -0.82 -6.12
C GLU A 316 -16.66 0.01 -6.61
N GLU A 317 -17.64 0.26 -5.73
CA GLU A 317 -18.81 1.09 -6.03
C GLU A 317 -18.43 2.50 -6.50
N LYS A 318 -17.47 3.14 -5.80
CA LYS A 318 -17.02 4.49 -6.15
C LYS A 318 -16.32 4.51 -7.50
N LEU A 319 -15.42 3.58 -7.77
CA LEU A 319 -14.73 3.52 -9.06
C LEU A 319 -15.71 3.23 -10.21
N LEU A 320 -16.67 2.32 -10.01
CA LEU A 320 -17.72 2.03 -10.99
C LEU A 320 -18.55 3.28 -11.31
N SER A 321 -18.92 4.06 -10.30
CA SER A 321 -19.71 5.30 -10.47
C SER A 321 -18.99 6.37 -11.29
N TRP A 322 -17.66 6.32 -11.39
CA TRP A 322 -16.87 7.27 -12.20
C TRP A 322 -16.60 6.78 -13.61
N VAL A 323 -16.81 5.49 -13.88
CA VAL A 323 -16.61 4.88 -15.21
C VAL A 323 -17.90 4.89 -16.01
N VAL A 324 -19.04 4.70 -15.35
CA VAL A 324 -20.36 4.76 -15.99
C VAL A 324 -20.83 6.23 -16.01
N PRO A 325 -21.01 6.86 -17.19
CA PRO A 325 -21.60 8.19 -17.24
C PRO A 325 -23.03 8.16 -16.71
N ASP A 326 -23.42 9.17 -15.92
CA ASP A 326 -24.82 9.38 -15.56
C ASP A 326 -25.67 9.37 -16.84
N SER A 327 -26.60 8.41 -16.91
CA SER A 327 -27.40 8.10 -18.10
C SER A 327 -28.52 9.11 -18.35
#